data_AF-A0A917DS79-F1
#
_entry.id   AF-A0A917DS79-F1
#
_cell.length_a   1.000
_cell.length_b   1.000
_cell.length_c   1.000
_cell.angle_alpha   90.00
_cell.angle_beta   90.00
_cell.angle_gamma   90.00
#
_symmetry.space_group_name_H-M   'P 1'
#
loop_
_entity.id
_entity.type
_entity.pdbx_description
1 polymer ?
#
loop_
_entity_poly.entity_id
_entity_poly.type
_entity_poly.pdbx_seq_one_letter_code
_entity_poly.pdbx_strand_id
1 'polypeptide(L)'
;MNSNYSEDRNNLKAEIRRKITKTYWLGFADHTLAHVFVWVSVLASFISSILISYEKKNEIVEQLNLAVIAGVPGLIIIISRTFDFAKRAWRNSIYEIELRKLYDLLELTETSTFDVALKYRKLCKDFENKYFEIGFFDAQNLDISDNNDSDTTK
;
A
#
# COMPACT_ATOMS: atom_id res chain seq x y z
N MET A 1 21.90 1.75 39.98
CA MET A 1 21.92 2.36 38.63
C MET A 1 21.50 1.42 37.48
N ASN A 2 21.13 0.15 37.74
CA ASN A 2 20.77 -0.82 36.68
C ASN A 2 19.27 -0.93 36.32
N SER A 3 18.35 -0.30 37.05
CA SER A 3 16.90 -0.46 36.74
C SER A 3 16.44 0.39 35.55
N ASN A 4 16.97 1.60 35.37
CA ASN A 4 16.57 2.46 34.25
C ASN A 4 16.96 1.87 32.88
N TYR A 5 18.13 1.23 32.78
CA TYR A 5 18.59 0.64 31.51
C TYR A 5 17.76 -0.57 31.08
N SER A 6 17.31 -1.40 32.03
CA SER A 6 16.44 -2.53 31.72
C SER A 6 15.03 -2.08 31.39
N GLU A 7 14.54 -1.03 32.07
CA GLU A 7 13.24 -0.41 31.81
C GLU A 7 13.18 0.24 30.43
N ASP A 8 14.18 1.05 30.05
CA ASP A 8 14.28 1.68 28.72
C ASP A 8 14.35 0.65 27.60
N ARG A 9 15.08 -0.45 27.82
CA ARG A 9 15.18 -1.55 26.86
C ARG A 9 13.83 -2.24 26.67
N ASN A 10 13.12 -2.53 27.77
CA ASN A 10 11.80 -3.17 27.72
C ASN A 10 10.75 -2.26 27.07
N ASN A 11 10.80 -0.96 27.32
CA ASN A 11 9.93 0.04 26.69
C ASN A 11 10.16 0.08 25.17
N LEU A 12 11.42 0.11 24.72
CA LEU A 12 11.76 0.09 23.29
C LEU A 12 11.32 -1.22 22.62
N LYS A 13 11.49 -2.38 23.27
CA LYS A 13 10.94 -3.67 22.77
C LYS A 13 9.43 -3.60 22.56
N ALA A 14 8.72 -3.10 23.56
CA ALA A 14 7.27 -3.01 23.52
C ALA A 14 6.80 -2.06 22.40
N GLU A 15 7.50 -0.95 22.20
CA GLU A 15 7.20 -0.01 21.11
C GLU A 15 7.42 -0.64 19.73
N ILE A 16 8.58 -1.27 19.50
CA ILE A 16 8.89 -1.96 18.24
C ILE A 16 7.84 -3.04 17.97
N ARG A 17 7.50 -3.85 18.99
CA ARG A 17 6.48 -4.91 18.87
C ARG A 17 5.11 -4.36 18.51
N ARG A 18 4.65 -3.27 19.15
CA ARG A 18 3.39 -2.60 18.80
C ARG A 18 3.41 -2.13 17.35
N LYS A 19 4.53 -1.60 16.88
CA LYS A 19 4.67 -1.08 15.52
C LYS A 19 4.66 -2.20 14.48
N ILE A 20 5.31 -3.33 14.75
CA ILE A 20 5.23 -4.55 13.91
C ILE A 20 3.77 -4.98 13.73
N THR A 21 3.01 -5.12 14.82
CA THR A 21 1.60 -5.53 14.75
C THR A 21 0.76 -4.53 13.95
N LYS A 22 0.98 -3.23 14.15
CA LYS A 22 0.28 -2.18 13.42
C LYS A 22 0.58 -2.23 11.92
N THR A 23 1.86 -2.35 11.55
CA THR A 23 2.29 -2.43 10.15
C THR A 23 1.75 -3.69 9.46
N TYR A 24 1.73 -4.83 10.16
CA TYR A 24 1.14 -6.07 9.65
C TYR A 24 -0.35 -5.87 9.31
N TRP A 25 -1.11 -5.29 10.24
CA TRP A 25 -2.54 -4.99 10.02
C TRP A 25 -2.77 -4.03 8.85
N LEU A 26 -1.95 -2.99 8.72
CA LEU A 26 -1.99 -2.05 7.60
C LEU A 26 -1.70 -2.74 6.27
N GLY A 27 -0.63 -3.55 6.19
CA GLY A 27 -0.31 -4.32 4.99
C GLY A 27 -1.40 -5.32 4.61
N PHE A 28 -2.00 -5.99 5.59
CA PHE A 28 -3.13 -6.88 5.37
C PHE A 28 -4.36 -6.14 4.83
N ALA A 29 -4.68 -4.96 5.39
CA ALA A 29 -5.77 -4.13 4.92
C ALA A 29 -5.54 -3.66 3.47
N ASP A 30 -4.34 -3.18 3.14
CA ASP A 30 -3.98 -2.76 1.77
C ASP A 30 -4.11 -3.91 0.77
N HIS A 31 -3.64 -5.11 1.14
CA HIS A 31 -3.76 -6.30 0.29
C HIS A 31 -5.21 -6.75 0.09
N THR A 32 -6.02 -6.68 1.15
CA THR A 32 -7.45 -7.02 1.12
C THR A 32 -8.21 -6.02 0.25
N LEU A 33 -7.94 -4.73 0.40
CA LEU A 33 -8.55 -3.68 -0.42
C LEU A 33 -8.21 -3.87 -1.90
N ALA A 34 -6.95 -4.17 -2.23
CA ALA A 34 -6.55 -4.44 -3.60
C ALA A 34 -7.35 -5.61 -4.20
N HIS A 35 -7.50 -6.71 -3.47
CA HIS A 35 -8.33 -7.84 -3.90
C HIS A 35 -9.80 -7.49 -4.05
N VAL A 36 -10.39 -6.79 -3.07
CA VAL A 36 -11.80 -6.37 -3.11
C VAL A 36 -12.06 -5.50 -4.32
N PHE A 37 -11.21 -4.51 -4.60
CA PHE A 37 -11.36 -3.66 -5.78
C PHE A 37 -11.28 -4.45 -7.09
N VAL A 38 -10.35 -5.39 -7.22
CA VAL A 38 -10.28 -6.26 -8.41
C VAL A 38 -11.58 -7.05 -8.57
N TRP A 39 -12.08 -7.69 -7.52
CA TRP A 39 -13.32 -8.48 -7.59
C TRP A 39 -14.56 -7.63 -7.86
N VAL A 40 -14.66 -6.44 -7.27
CA VAL A 40 -15.74 -5.50 -7.56
C VAL A 40 -15.71 -5.07 -9.03
N SER A 41 -14.52 -4.84 -9.61
CA SER A 41 -14.39 -4.52 -11.04
C SER A 41 -14.86 -5.66 -11.94
N VAL A 42 -14.49 -6.90 -11.59
CA VAL A 42 -14.91 -8.10 -12.33
C VAL A 42 -16.43 -8.25 -12.24
N LEU A 43 -17.01 -8.21 -11.04
CA LEU A 43 -18.46 -8.33 -10.86
C LEU A 43 -19.23 -7.21 -11.56
N ALA A 44 -18.77 -5.96 -11.48
CA ALA A 44 -19.40 -4.84 -12.18
C ALA A 44 -19.40 -5.04 -13.71
N SER A 45 -18.29 -5.56 -14.26
CA SER A 45 -18.19 -5.88 -15.69
C SER A 45 -19.17 -6.99 -16.10
N PHE A 46 -19.27 -8.05 -15.31
CA PHE A 46 -20.23 -9.14 -15.54
C PHE A 46 -21.69 -8.67 -15.44
N ILE A 47 -22.03 -7.87 -14.41
CA ILE A 47 -23.39 -7.34 -14.22
C ILE A 47 -23.77 -6.41 -15.37
N SER A 48 -22.85 -5.53 -15.80
CA SER A 48 -23.07 -4.65 -16.95
C SER A 48 -23.35 -5.47 -18.22
N SER A 49 -22.56 -6.52 -18.49
CA SER A 49 -22.77 -7.41 -19.65
C SER A 49 -24.11 -8.15 -19.61
N ILE A 50 -24.56 -8.60 -18.43
CA ILE A 50 -25.85 -9.29 -18.26
C ILE A 50 -27.01 -8.31 -18.45
N LEU A 51 -26.94 -7.11 -17.88
CA LEU A 51 -27.99 -6.09 -18.01
C LEU A 51 -28.17 -5.63 -19.46
N ILE A 52 -27.08 -5.46 -20.22
CA ILE A 52 -27.14 -5.18 -21.67
C ILE A 52 -27.86 -6.30 -22.42
N SER A 53 -27.67 -7.56 -22.00
CA SER A 53 -28.26 -8.73 -22.68
C SER A 53 -29.76 -8.93 -22.37
N TYR A 54 -30.27 -8.33 -21.29
CA TYR A 54 -31.65 -8.48 -20.82
C TYR A 54 -32.60 -7.36 -21.28
N GLU A 55 -32.15 -6.46 -22.17
CA GLU A 55 -32.86 -5.24 -22.60
C GLU A 55 -34.25 -5.54 -23.18
N LYS A 56 -35.25 -5.57 -22.29
CA LYS A 56 -36.68 -5.57 -22.61
C LYS A 56 -37.42 -5.09 -21.36
N LYS A 57 -37.70 -3.78 -21.31
CA LYS A 57 -38.69 -3.08 -20.46
C LYS A 57 -38.15 -2.18 -19.31
N ASN A 58 -37.45 -1.09 -19.64
CA ASN A 58 -37.67 0.29 -19.13
C ASN A 58 -36.46 1.19 -19.44
N GLU A 59 -36.49 1.83 -20.62
CA GLU A 59 -35.30 2.39 -21.28
C GLU A 59 -34.53 3.48 -20.50
N ILE A 60 -35.19 4.33 -19.68
CA ILE A 60 -34.50 5.50 -19.11
C ILE A 60 -33.82 5.19 -17.75
N VAL A 61 -34.49 4.47 -16.86
CA VAL A 61 -33.95 4.16 -15.51
C VAL A 61 -32.92 3.03 -15.58
N GLU A 62 -33.11 2.06 -16.47
CA GLU A 62 -32.17 0.95 -16.66
C GLU A 62 -30.86 1.42 -17.31
N GLN A 63 -30.91 2.34 -18.28
CA GLN A 63 -29.71 2.93 -18.88
C GLN A 63 -28.87 3.72 -17.87
N LEU A 64 -29.50 4.45 -16.96
CA LEU A 64 -28.79 5.22 -15.93
C LEU A 64 -28.11 4.31 -14.92
N ASN A 65 -28.77 3.23 -14.50
CA ASN A 65 -28.18 2.20 -13.64
C ASN A 65 -27.04 1.45 -14.35
N LEU A 66 -27.21 1.14 -15.64
CA LEU A 66 -26.18 0.50 -16.45
C LEU A 66 -24.93 1.36 -16.57
N ALA A 67 -25.09 2.65 -16.82
CA ALA A 67 -23.98 3.61 -16.93
C ALA A 67 -23.20 3.74 -15.61
N VAL A 68 -23.91 3.74 -14.47
CA VAL A 68 -23.27 3.75 -13.14
C VAL A 68 -22.46 2.48 -12.93
N ILE A 69 -23.01 1.31 -13.24
CA ILE A 69 -22.32 0.01 -13.07
C ILE A 69 -21.13 -0.10 -14.03
N ALA A 70 -21.27 0.38 -15.27
CA ALA A 70 -20.19 0.40 -16.25
C ALA A 70 -19.06 1.40 -15.90
N GLY A 71 -19.35 2.42 -15.09
CA GLY A 71 -18.35 3.37 -14.58
C GLY A 71 -17.48 2.83 -13.44
N VAL A 72 -17.93 1.78 -12.73
CA VAL A 72 -17.22 1.21 -11.57
C VAL A 72 -15.82 0.67 -11.93
N PRO A 73 -15.62 -0.10 -13.02
CA PRO A 73 -14.28 -0.52 -13.45
C PRO A 73 -13.33 0.66 -13.70
N GLY A 74 -13.80 1.73 -14.34
CA GLY A 74 -13.00 2.93 -14.61
C GLY A 74 -12.57 3.66 -13.32
N LEU A 75 -13.49 3.78 -12.36
CA LEU A 75 -13.20 4.34 -11.03
C LEU A 75 -12.15 3.50 -10.28
N ILE A 76 -12.26 2.17 -10.38
CA ILE A 76 -11.32 1.24 -9.74
C ILE A 76 -9.91 1.36 -10.33
N ILE A 77 -9.78 1.56 -11.64
CA ILE A 77 -8.48 1.80 -12.28
C ILE A 77 -7.86 3.10 -11.76
N ILE A 78 -8.64 4.18 -11.63
CA ILE A 78 -8.17 5.46 -11.08
C ILE A 78 -7.71 5.27 -9.63
N ILE A 79 -8.52 4.61 -8.79
CA ILE A 79 -8.18 4.34 -7.39
C ILE A 79 -6.92 3.45 -7.29
N SER A 80 -6.83 2.39 -8.08
CA SER A 80 -5.68 1.48 -8.10
C SER A 80 -4.39 2.20 -8.51
N ARG A 81 -4.46 3.05 -9.54
CA ARG A 81 -3.32 3.88 -9.99
C ARG A 81 -2.93 4.97 -8.99
N THR A 82 -3.92 5.60 -8.35
CA THR A 82 -3.68 6.72 -7.42
C THR A 82 -3.01 6.23 -6.14
N PHE A 83 -3.47 5.10 -5.60
CA PHE A 83 -3.04 4.64 -4.29
C PHE A 83 -1.91 3.60 -4.33
N ASP A 84 -1.64 2.99 -5.48
CA ASP A 84 -0.59 1.97 -5.70
C ASP A 84 -0.44 1.00 -4.52
N PHE A 85 -1.56 0.35 -4.18
CA PHE A 85 -1.68 -0.53 -3.01
C PHE A 85 -0.62 -1.64 -3.01
N ALA A 86 -0.19 -2.10 -4.18
CA ALA A 86 0.87 -3.10 -4.32
C ALA A 86 2.23 -2.57 -3.83
N LYS A 87 2.63 -1.36 -4.26
CA LYS A 87 3.87 -0.73 -3.76
C LYS A 87 3.79 -0.41 -2.27
N ARG A 88 2.65 0.03 -1.76
CA ARG A 88 2.44 0.28 -0.31
C ARG A 88 2.56 -1.00 0.51
N ALA A 89 1.90 -2.08 0.08
CA ALA A 89 1.99 -3.38 0.72
C ALA A 89 3.45 -3.89 0.74
N TRP A 90 4.14 -3.84 -0.39
CA TRP A 90 5.55 -4.22 -0.48
C TRP A 90 6.45 -3.42 0.47
N ARG A 91 6.24 -2.10 0.54
CA ARG A 91 7.02 -1.22 1.44
C ARG A 91 6.73 -1.52 2.90
N ASN A 92 5.46 -1.76 3.26
CA ASN A 92 5.05 -2.18 4.60
C ASN A 92 5.75 -3.49 4.99
N SER A 93 5.86 -4.45 4.07
CA SER A 93 6.58 -5.72 4.31
C SER A 93 8.08 -5.53 4.54
N ILE A 94 8.75 -4.69 3.74
CA ILE A 94 10.18 -4.37 3.96
C ILE A 94 10.39 -3.74 5.33
N TYR A 95 9.56 -2.75 5.68
CA TYR A 95 9.65 -2.08 6.97
C TYR A 95 9.41 -3.02 8.15
N GLU A 96 8.45 -3.95 8.03
CA GLU A 96 8.22 -4.98 9.03
C GLU A 96 9.45 -5.88 9.22
N ILE A 97 10.09 -6.32 8.13
CA ILE A 97 11.31 -7.15 8.17
C ILE A 97 12.43 -6.41 8.90
N GLU A 98 12.61 -5.12 8.61
CA GLU A 98 13.65 -4.30 9.26
C GLU A 98 13.35 -4.06 10.75
N LEU A 99 12.08 -3.86 11.12
CA LEU A 99 11.66 -3.80 12.53
C LEU A 99 11.91 -5.12 13.27
N ARG A 100 11.65 -6.27 12.64
CA ARG A 100 11.93 -7.58 13.23
C ARG A 100 13.42 -7.78 13.47
N LYS A 101 14.28 -7.40 12.52
CA LYS A 101 15.75 -7.43 12.71
C LYS A 101 16.19 -6.57 13.90
N LEU A 102 15.61 -5.39 14.09
CA LEU A 102 15.88 -4.52 15.24
C LEU A 102 15.39 -5.12 16.56
N TYR A 103 14.22 -5.77 16.55
CA TYR A 103 13.69 -6.48 17.69
C TYR A 103 14.60 -7.64 18.10
N ASP A 104 15.01 -8.47 17.14
CA ASP A 104 15.89 -9.61 17.36
C ASP A 104 17.27 -9.16 17.87
N LEU A 105 17.81 -8.05 17.35
CA LEU A 105 19.04 -7.43 17.86
C LEU A 105 18.92 -6.96 19.31
N LEU A 106 17.73 -6.54 19.73
CA LEU A 106 17.48 -6.08 21.10
C LEU A 106 17.08 -7.23 22.04
N GLU A 107 16.71 -8.39 21.51
CA GLU A 107 16.37 -9.59 22.26
C GLU A 107 17.55 -10.55 22.42
N LEU A 108 18.26 -10.85 21.35
CA LEU A 108 19.30 -11.89 21.28
C LEU A 108 20.71 -11.37 21.59
N THR A 109 20.96 -10.07 21.41
CA THR A 109 22.28 -9.46 21.62
C THR A 109 22.26 -8.41 22.72
N GLU A 110 23.34 -8.31 23.51
CA GLU A 110 23.55 -7.23 24.51
C GLU A 110 24.00 -5.91 23.86
N THR A 111 23.42 -5.59 22.70
CA THR A 111 23.70 -4.33 22.00
C THR A 111 23.19 -3.16 22.84
N SER A 112 23.93 -2.04 22.81
CA SER A 112 23.52 -0.79 23.46
C SER A 112 22.09 -0.39 23.04
N THR A 113 21.20 -0.22 24.01
CA THR A 113 19.81 0.23 23.78
C THR A 113 19.77 1.53 22.98
N PHE A 114 20.73 2.42 23.21
CA PHE A 114 20.84 3.71 22.53
C PHE A 114 21.11 3.55 21.02
N ASP A 115 22.01 2.64 20.64
CA ASP A 115 22.34 2.42 19.22
C ASP A 115 21.16 1.85 18.44
N VAL A 116 20.39 0.96 19.08
CA VAL A 116 19.19 0.38 18.49
C VAL A 116 18.08 1.42 18.40
N ALA A 117 17.92 2.29 19.40
CA ALA A 117 16.98 3.41 19.35
C ALA A 117 17.31 4.38 18.21
N LEU A 118 18.59 4.69 17.98
CA LEU A 118 19.05 5.53 16.89
C LEU A 118 18.70 4.91 15.52
N LYS A 119 18.99 3.62 15.34
CA LYS A 119 18.65 2.88 14.13
C LYS A 119 17.15 2.81 13.89
N TYR A 120 16.37 2.57 14.94
CA TYR A 120 14.91 2.57 14.88
C TYR A 120 14.35 3.94 14.46
N ARG A 121 14.86 5.03 15.01
CA ARG A 121 14.44 6.39 14.63
C ARG A 121 14.76 6.68 13.17
N LYS A 122 15.95 6.31 12.70
CA LYS A 122 16.35 6.46 11.30
C LYS A 122 15.40 5.66 10.39
N LEU A 123 15.14 4.41 10.73
CA LEU A 123 14.23 3.53 10.00
C LEU A 123 12.81 4.14 9.89
N CYS A 124 12.28 4.68 10.99
CA CYS A 124 10.98 5.34 10.97
C CYS A 124 10.94 6.53 10.01
N LYS A 125 11.98 7.37 10.03
CA LYS A 125 12.08 8.55 9.15
C LYS A 125 12.22 8.15 7.68
N ASP A 126 13.06 7.15 7.39
CA ASP A 126 13.27 6.65 6.03
C ASP A 126 11.99 6.03 5.47
N PHE A 127 11.22 5.34 6.31
CA PHE A 127 9.92 4.79 5.93
C PHE A 127 8.88 5.89 5.67
N GLU A 128 8.77 6.88 6.54
CA GLU A 128 7.81 7.99 6.38
C GLU A 128 8.07 8.78 5.09
N ASN A 129 9.34 9.12 4.82
CA ASN A 129 9.73 9.80 3.59
C ASN A 129 9.35 9.00 2.34
N LYS A 130 9.69 7.70 2.31
CA LYS A 130 9.38 6.83 1.17
C LYS A 130 7.90 6.51 1.03
N TYR A 131 7.15 6.49 2.13
CA TYR A 131 5.71 6.25 2.11
C TYR A 131 4.98 7.45 1.51
N PHE A 132 5.46 8.67 1.78
CA PHE A 132 4.92 9.90 1.19
C PHE A 132 5.11 9.96 -0.34
N GLU A 133 6.19 9.39 -0.86
CA GLU A 133 6.43 9.26 -2.31
C GLU A 133 5.41 8.32 -2.98
N ILE A 134 4.90 7.31 -2.26
CA ILE A 134 3.98 6.30 -2.79
C ILE A 134 2.53 6.81 -2.68
N GLY A 135 2.08 7.51 -3.72
CA GLY A 135 0.65 7.75 -3.98
C GLY A 135 0.21 9.21 -4.13
N PHE A 136 1.09 10.13 -4.52
CA PHE A 136 0.66 11.47 -4.96
C PHE A 136 1.34 11.99 -6.25
N PHE A 137 2.51 11.47 -6.65
CA PHE A 137 3.26 12.00 -7.81
C PHE A 137 3.93 10.96 -8.71
N ASP A 138 3.83 9.65 -8.44
CA ASP A 138 4.55 8.64 -9.23
C ASP A 138 4.00 8.50 -10.68
N ALA A 139 2.84 9.10 -10.97
CA ALA A 139 2.29 9.19 -12.31
C ALA A 139 3.02 10.21 -13.23
N GLN A 140 3.85 11.11 -12.69
CA GLN A 140 4.58 12.09 -13.52
C GLN A 140 5.82 11.50 -14.22
N ASN A 141 6.26 10.30 -13.86
CA ASN A 141 7.44 9.66 -14.45
C ASN A 141 7.14 8.61 -15.53
N LEU A 142 5.87 8.40 -15.88
CA LEU A 142 5.48 7.44 -16.92
C LEU A 142 5.32 8.04 -18.33
N ASP A 143 5.45 9.36 -18.50
CA ASP A 143 5.20 10.05 -19.78
C ASP A 143 6.45 10.66 -20.46
N ILE A 144 7.65 10.46 -19.89
CA ILE A 144 8.89 11.06 -20.44
C ILE A 144 9.77 10.01 -21.16
N SER A 145 9.48 8.71 -21.03
CA SER A 145 10.32 7.65 -21.62
C SER A 145 9.97 7.24 -23.05
N ASP A 146 8.81 7.63 -23.59
CA ASP A 146 8.33 7.12 -24.90
C ASP A 146 8.41 8.13 -26.05
N ASN A 147 9.02 9.31 -25.85
CA ASN A 147 9.09 10.37 -26.88
C ASN A 147 10.48 10.67 -27.45
N ASN A 148 11.49 9.79 -27.26
CA ASN A 148 12.84 10.01 -27.81
C ASN A 148 13.31 9.00 -28.87
N ASP A 149 12.45 8.09 -29.35
CA ASP A 149 12.80 7.10 -30.38
C ASP A 149 12.10 7.32 -31.73
N SER A 150 11.84 8.58 -32.11
CA SER A 150 11.32 8.92 -33.44
C SER A 150 12.22 9.89 -34.22
N ASP A 151 13.53 9.73 -34.11
CA ASP A 151 14.43 10.35 -35.09
C ASP A 151 15.72 9.52 -35.25
N THR A 152 15.66 8.53 -36.13
CA THR A 152 16.78 8.06 -36.99
C THR A 152 16.35 6.78 -37.71
N THR A 153 15.76 6.89 -38.88
CA THR A 153 16.15 6.10 -40.06
C THR A 153 15.36 6.48 -41.32
N LYS A 154 16.15 6.98 -42.27
CA LYS A 154 15.93 7.11 -43.73
C LYS A 154 15.21 8.34 -44.24
#